data_AF-A0A927RHX8-F1
#
_entry.id   AF-A0A927RHX8-F1
#
_cell.length_a   1.000
_cell.length_b   1.000
_cell.length_c   1.000
_cell.angle_alpha   90.00
_cell.angle_beta   90.00
_cell.angle_gamma   90.00
#
_symmetry.space_group_name_H-M   'P 1'
#
loop_
_entity.id
_entity.type
_entity.pdbx_description
1 polymer ?
#
loop_
_entity_poly.entity_id
_entity_poly.type
_entity_poly.pdbx_seq_one_letter_code
_entity_poly.pdbx_strand_id
1 'polypeptide(L)'
;MSAPESSLESSTASAPESLPVLAEVVRSGFVECRHRGSVVVLDPDGTTSFALGDAVSPIFPRSSNKPMQATAMLRNGLDLDGELLALATASHSGEAFHVEGARRILAGAGLDESALRCPPELPVDEDARRVRILAGIGPEPITMNCSGKHSAMLATCVAAGWPTQTYLDPRHPLQVAIKDTVEELAGEKIAHSGVDGCGAPLFALSLTGLARAFQAMVAAPAGSPEARIVAAVQAHPAFTSGTKRDEAALIAATPGLFGKGGAEGCYAVALADGRAIALKIEDGAQRARPVVMSALLRRLGVTNPVVEAQAATVLHGGGVPVGEIRAVGI
;
A
#
# COMPACT_ATOMS: atom_id res chain seq x y z
N MET A 1 -28.19 -23.80 50.59
CA MET A 1 -27.13 -22.87 50.17
C MET A 1 -27.48 -22.40 48.77
N SER A 2 -28.19 -21.28 48.68
CA SER A 2 -28.60 -20.66 47.41
C SER A 2 -27.47 -19.77 46.91
N ALA A 3 -27.03 -19.96 45.67
CA ALA A 3 -26.07 -19.09 45.01
C ALA A 3 -26.73 -17.74 44.65
N PRO A 4 -26.00 -16.61 44.70
CA PRO A 4 -26.57 -15.32 44.35
C PRO A 4 -26.58 -15.14 42.82
N GLU A 5 -27.71 -14.68 42.29
CA GLU A 5 -27.82 -14.19 40.91
C GLU A 5 -27.10 -12.84 40.80
N SER A 6 -26.02 -12.82 40.02
CA SER A 6 -25.31 -11.60 39.63
C SER A 6 -26.04 -10.98 38.42
N SER A 7 -26.84 -9.95 38.67
CA SER A 7 -27.41 -9.09 37.62
C SER A 7 -26.30 -8.31 36.93
N LEU A 8 -25.93 -8.72 35.72
CA LEU A 8 -25.10 -7.94 34.80
C LEU A 8 -25.94 -6.77 34.30
N GLU A 9 -25.67 -5.58 34.84
CA GLU A 9 -26.16 -4.32 34.28
C GLU A 9 -25.61 -4.19 32.85
N SER A 10 -26.54 -4.24 31.89
CA SER A 10 -26.27 -3.96 30.48
C SER A 10 -25.89 -2.50 30.34
N SER A 11 -24.59 -2.22 30.29
CA SER A 11 -24.05 -0.99 29.74
C SER A 11 -24.53 -0.89 28.29
N THR A 12 -25.49 -0.01 28.05
CA THR A 12 -25.92 0.37 26.70
C THR A 12 -24.74 1.06 26.01
N ALA A 13 -23.88 0.27 25.36
CA ALA A 13 -22.94 0.77 24.38
C ALA A 13 -23.75 1.52 23.32
N SER A 14 -23.50 2.82 23.17
CA SER A 14 -23.99 3.57 22.01
C SER A 14 -23.57 2.80 20.76
N ALA A 15 -24.50 2.54 19.85
CA ALA A 15 -24.17 1.93 18.56
C ALA A 15 -22.97 2.68 17.94
N PRO A 16 -21.94 1.99 17.43
CA PRO A 16 -20.79 2.67 16.86
C PRO A 16 -21.29 3.59 15.74
N GLU A 17 -20.94 4.86 15.83
CA GLU A 17 -21.28 5.86 14.83
C GLU A 17 -20.71 5.38 13.50
N SER A 18 -21.57 5.17 12.50
CA SER A 18 -21.14 4.63 11.20
C SER A 18 -20.06 5.52 10.59
N LEU A 19 -18.97 4.94 10.07
CA LEU A 19 -17.91 5.70 9.41
C LEU A 19 -18.47 6.66 8.35
N PRO A 20 -17.90 7.85 8.16
CA PRO A 20 -18.40 8.82 7.22
C PRO A 20 -18.31 8.30 5.78
N VAL A 21 -19.24 8.76 4.95
CA VAL A 21 -19.21 8.48 3.51
C VAL A 21 -18.11 9.34 2.90
N LEU A 22 -17.15 8.70 2.22
CA LEU A 22 -16.04 9.38 1.55
C LEU A 22 -16.22 9.45 0.03
N ALA A 23 -17.00 8.52 -0.55
CA ALA A 23 -17.33 8.55 -1.96
C ALA A 23 -18.74 8.01 -2.24
N GLU A 24 -19.37 8.55 -3.27
CA GLU A 24 -20.65 8.09 -3.78
C GLU A 24 -20.48 7.58 -5.21
N VAL A 25 -21.23 6.52 -5.55
CA VAL A 25 -21.45 6.10 -6.93
C VAL A 25 -22.81 6.64 -7.35
N VAL A 26 -22.80 7.56 -8.31
CA VAL A 26 -23.99 8.23 -8.81
C VAL A 26 -24.24 7.81 -10.25
N ARG A 27 -25.41 7.22 -10.52
CA ARG A 27 -25.85 6.80 -11.86
C ARG A 27 -27.16 7.47 -12.20
N SER A 28 -27.21 8.16 -13.33
CA SER A 28 -28.39 8.88 -13.82
C SER A 28 -29.00 9.81 -12.76
N GLY A 29 -28.15 10.46 -11.96
CA GLY A 29 -28.56 11.34 -10.85
C GLY A 29 -28.96 10.63 -9.55
N PHE A 30 -28.92 9.30 -9.50
CA PHE A 30 -29.27 8.51 -8.31
C PHE A 30 -28.01 7.97 -7.61
N VAL A 31 -27.92 8.18 -6.29
CA VAL A 31 -26.84 7.61 -5.46
C VAL A 31 -27.15 6.14 -5.20
N GLU A 32 -26.55 5.24 -5.98
CA GLU A 32 -26.79 3.80 -5.88
C GLU A 32 -25.86 3.09 -4.89
N CYS A 33 -24.69 3.67 -4.58
CA CYS A 33 -23.73 3.09 -3.64
C CYS A 33 -22.96 4.19 -2.88
N ARG A 34 -22.55 3.87 -1.65
CA ARG A 34 -21.76 4.74 -0.77
C ARG A 34 -20.57 3.96 -0.22
N HIS A 35 -19.39 4.53 -0.37
CA HIS A 35 -18.16 4.01 0.22
C HIS A 35 -17.85 4.81 1.47
N ARG A 36 -17.86 4.14 2.62
CA ARG A 36 -17.50 4.72 3.92
C ARG A 36 -16.02 4.47 4.22
N GLY A 37 -15.44 5.26 5.10
CA GLY A 37 -14.06 5.04 5.50
C GLY A 37 -13.49 6.11 6.42
N SER A 38 -12.17 6.06 6.54
CA SER A 38 -11.40 6.99 7.36
C SER A 38 -10.27 7.62 6.55
N VAL A 39 -9.95 8.88 6.84
CA VAL A 39 -8.81 9.60 6.26
C VAL A 39 -8.12 10.42 7.33
N VAL A 40 -6.82 10.63 7.16
CA VAL A 40 -6.03 11.56 7.98
C VAL A 40 -5.06 12.31 7.07
N VAL A 41 -4.87 13.60 7.37
CA VAL A 41 -3.88 14.47 6.76
C VAL A 41 -3.02 15.06 7.87
N LEU A 42 -1.71 14.93 7.69
CA LEU A 42 -0.70 15.50 8.58
C LEU A 42 -0.07 16.73 7.92
N ASP A 43 0.10 17.78 8.71
CA ASP A 43 0.94 18.93 8.38
C ASP A 43 2.44 18.60 8.53
N PRO A 44 3.35 19.42 7.99
CA PRO A 44 4.79 19.14 8.01
C PRO A 44 5.40 18.95 9.41
N ASP A 45 4.76 19.50 10.44
CA ASP A 45 5.17 19.34 11.84
C ASP A 45 4.62 18.05 12.50
N GLY A 46 3.88 17.24 11.74
CA GLY A 46 3.26 15.99 12.17
C GLY A 46 1.92 16.16 12.88
N THR A 47 1.38 17.38 12.98
CA THR A 47 0.04 17.60 13.54
C THR A 47 -1.05 17.21 12.54
N THR A 48 -2.20 16.76 13.04
CA THR A 48 -3.34 16.40 12.19
C THR A 48 -4.09 17.66 11.75
N SER A 49 -4.01 18.00 10.47
CA SER A 49 -4.70 19.17 9.90
C SER A 49 -6.11 18.85 9.38
N PHE A 50 -6.36 17.59 9.05
CA PHE A 50 -7.68 17.11 8.67
C PHE A 50 -7.84 15.62 8.99
N ALA A 51 -9.01 15.21 9.47
CA ALA A 51 -9.36 13.81 9.63
C ALA A 51 -10.88 13.61 9.50
N LEU A 52 -11.26 12.45 8.97
CA LEU A 52 -12.64 11.94 8.99
C LEU A 52 -12.62 10.47 9.38
N GLY A 53 -13.63 10.04 10.14
CA GLY A 53 -13.75 8.66 10.60
C GLY A 53 -12.74 8.32 11.69
N ASP A 54 -12.34 7.05 11.73
CA ASP A 54 -11.40 6.54 12.72
C ASP A 54 -9.99 6.42 12.12
N ALA A 55 -9.11 7.35 12.52
CA ALA A 55 -7.71 7.39 12.10
C ALA A 55 -6.74 6.73 13.10
N VAL A 56 -7.23 6.24 14.24
CA VAL A 56 -6.42 5.75 15.36
C VAL A 56 -6.54 4.25 15.58
N SER A 57 -7.69 3.64 15.29
CA SER A 57 -7.82 2.20 15.36
C SER A 57 -6.88 1.51 14.38
N PRO A 58 -6.28 0.38 14.79
CA PRO A 58 -5.34 -0.32 13.93
C PRO A 58 -6.05 -0.92 12.73
N ILE A 59 -5.50 -0.68 11.54
CA ILE A 59 -5.86 -1.35 10.30
C ILE A 59 -4.66 -2.15 9.81
N PHE A 60 -4.88 -3.06 8.87
CA PHE A 60 -3.77 -3.62 8.10
C PHE A 60 -3.56 -2.76 6.85
N PRO A 61 -2.44 -2.01 6.71
CA PRO A 61 -2.18 -1.21 5.51
C PRO A 61 -1.89 -2.06 4.26
N ARG A 62 -1.68 -3.37 4.46
CA ARG A 62 -1.30 -4.34 3.43
C ARG A 62 -0.09 -3.82 2.65
N SER A 63 -0.17 -3.79 1.32
CA SER A 63 0.94 -3.37 0.46
C SER A 63 1.45 -1.95 0.72
N SER A 64 0.70 -1.07 1.40
CA SER A 64 1.19 0.26 1.78
C SER A 64 2.35 0.20 2.79
N ASN A 65 2.58 -0.95 3.46
CA ASN A 65 3.72 -1.09 4.37
C ASN A 65 5.07 -1.35 3.69
N LYS A 66 5.07 -1.75 2.42
CA LYS A 66 6.26 -2.27 1.74
C LYS A 66 7.45 -1.31 1.69
N PRO A 67 7.28 0.02 1.59
CA PRO A 67 8.44 0.92 1.65
C PRO A 67 9.21 0.86 2.97
N MET A 68 8.52 0.69 4.10
CA MET A 68 9.18 0.49 5.41
C MET A 68 9.89 -0.87 5.46
N GLN A 69 9.32 -1.91 4.83
CA GLN A 69 9.98 -3.21 4.71
C GLN A 69 11.27 -3.11 3.87
N ALA A 70 11.24 -2.38 2.76
CA ALA A 70 12.42 -2.12 1.94
C ALA A 70 13.48 -1.29 2.66
N THR A 71 13.05 -0.37 3.53
CA THR A 71 13.96 0.39 4.38
C THR A 71 14.74 -0.54 5.30
N ALA A 72 14.04 -1.47 5.97
CA ALA A 72 14.68 -2.49 6.80
C ALA A 72 15.67 -3.34 5.99
N MET A 73 15.30 -3.70 4.75
CA MET A 73 16.16 -4.47 3.86
C MET A 73 17.45 -3.73 3.49
N LEU A 74 17.37 -2.46 3.09
CA LEU A 74 18.56 -1.64 2.80
C LEU A 74 19.45 -1.46 4.03
N ARG A 75 18.86 -1.25 5.22
CA ARG A 75 19.61 -1.17 6.48
C ARG A 75 20.33 -2.47 6.84
N ASN A 76 19.91 -3.60 6.28
CA ASN A 76 20.49 -4.92 6.51
C ASN A 76 21.22 -5.49 5.28
N GLY A 77 21.76 -4.62 4.42
CA GLY A 77 22.70 -5.01 3.37
C GLY A 77 22.10 -5.32 2.01
N LEU A 78 20.79 -5.11 1.80
CA LEU A 78 20.24 -5.10 0.45
C LEU A 78 20.92 -3.99 -0.37
N ASP A 79 21.52 -4.37 -1.50
CA ASP A 79 22.15 -3.42 -2.42
C ASP A 79 21.40 -3.38 -3.75
N LEU A 80 20.30 -2.61 -3.78
CA LEU A 80 19.53 -2.32 -4.98
C LEU A 80 19.40 -0.81 -5.19
N ASP A 81 19.27 -0.40 -6.43
CA ASP A 81 18.98 0.97 -6.83
C ASP A 81 17.91 1.01 -7.94
N GLY A 82 17.61 2.24 -8.40
CA GLY A 82 16.76 2.49 -9.57
C GLY A 82 15.46 1.68 -9.58
N GLU A 83 15.19 1.02 -10.70
CA GLU A 83 13.96 0.28 -10.92
C GLU A 83 13.83 -0.97 -10.04
N LEU A 84 14.95 -1.61 -9.66
CA LEU A 84 14.93 -2.81 -8.82
C LEU A 84 14.66 -2.48 -7.36
N LEU A 85 15.15 -1.32 -6.88
CA LEU A 85 14.78 -0.83 -5.56
C LEU A 85 13.31 -0.41 -5.50
N ALA A 86 12.77 0.20 -6.57
CA ALA A 86 11.33 0.44 -6.66
C ALA A 86 10.54 -0.88 -6.62
N LEU A 87 11.01 -1.90 -7.34
CA LEU A 87 10.41 -3.24 -7.36
C LEU A 87 10.44 -3.94 -5.99
N ALA A 88 11.43 -3.66 -5.14
CA ALA A 88 11.48 -4.16 -3.76
C ALA A 88 10.29 -3.69 -2.90
N THR A 89 9.64 -2.58 -3.27
CA THR A 89 8.44 -2.06 -2.60
C THR A 89 7.12 -2.54 -3.24
N ALA A 90 7.20 -3.40 -4.25
CA ALA A 90 6.12 -3.56 -5.21
C ALA A 90 4.92 -4.38 -4.72
N SER A 91 3.76 -3.99 -5.25
CA SER A 91 2.56 -4.80 -5.43
C SER A 91 2.23 -4.77 -6.92
N HIS A 92 3.17 -5.24 -7.75
CA HIS A 92 3.18 -5.01 -9.18
C HIS A 92 2.09 -5.77 -9.94
N SER A 93 1.82 -5.34 -11.17
CA SER A 93 0.75 -5.94 -11.98
C SER A 93 1.16 -7.21 -12.75
N GLY A 94 2.37 -7.72 -12.52
CA GLY A 94 2.87 -8.94 -13.18
C GLY A 94 3.22 -8.77 -14.67
N GLU A 95 3.38 -7.54 -15.15
CA GLU A 95 3.88 -7.25 -16.49
C GLU A 95 5.32 -7.76 -16.69
N ALA A 96 5.74 -7.95 -17.94
CA ALA A 96 7.01 -8.62 -18.28
C ALA A 96 8.25 -8.02 -17.61
N PHE A 97 8.35 -6.68 -17.53
CA PHE A 97 9.49 -6.01 -16.90
C PHE A 97 9.54 -6.22 -15.37
N HIS A 98 8.41 -6.46 -14.71
CA HIS A 98 8.41 -6.82 -13.29
C HIS A 98 8.97 -8.21 -13.07
N VAL A 99 8.52 -9.17 -13.89
CA VAL A 99 8.97 -10.57 -13.81
C VAL A 99 10.48 -10.63 -14.08
N GLU A 100 10.95 -9.91 -15.10
CA GLU A 100 12.37 -9.80 -15.40
C GLU A 100 13.16 -9.12 -14.27
N GLY A 101 12.65 -8.03 -13.70
CA GLY A 101 13.27 -7.38 -12.55
C GLY A 101 13.38 -8.31 -11.33
N ALA A 102 12.33 -9.09 -11.04
CA ALA A 102 12.34 -10.03 -9.92
C ALA A 102 13.38 -11.15 -10.13
N ARG A 103 13.56 -11.62 -11.38
CA ARG A 103 14.63 -12.56 -11.76
C ARG A 103 16.00 -11.95 -11.60
N ARG A 104 16.22 -10.71 -12.05
CA ARG A 104 17.48 -9.99 -11.89
C ARG A 104 17.88 -9.86 -10.42
N ILE A 105 16.92 -9.55 -9.53
CA ILE A 105 17.17 -9.48 -8.08
C ILE A 105 17.57 -10.85 -7.53
N LEU A 106 16.86 -11.93 -7.87
CA LEU A 106 17.19 -13.29 -7.44
C LEU A 106 18.58 -13.72 -7.94
N ALA A 107 18.86 -13.52 -9.23
CA ALA A 107 20.12 -13.88 -9.85
C ALA A 107 21.31 -13.10 -9.24
N GLY A 108 21.12 -11.82 -8.91
CA GLY A 108 22.11 -11.01 -8.20
C GLY A 108 22.45 -11.55 -6.80
N ALA A 109 21.53 -12.30 -6.18
CA ALA A 109 21.75 -13.01 -4.92
C ALA A 109 22.17 -14.48 -5.09
N GLY A 110 22.43 -14.95 -6.31
CA GLY A 110 22.76 -16.35 -6.60
C GLY A 110 21.59 -17.32 -6.40
N LEU A 111 20.35 -16.83 -6.51
CA LEU A 111 19.12 -17.61 -6.36
C LEU A 111 18.33 -17.64 -7.68
N ASP A 112 17.37 -18.57 -7.74
CA ASP A 112 16.39 -18.65 -8.83
C ASP A 112 14.95 -18.60 -8.27
N GLU A 113 13.96 -18.73 -9.15
CA GLU A 113 12.54 -18.64 -8.79
C GLU A 113 12.09 -19.71 -7.78
N SER A 114 12.84 -20.82 -7.63
CA SER A 114 12.50 -21.89 -6.67
C SER A 114 12.67 -21.46 -5.21
N ALA A 115 13.40 -20.37 -4.96
CA ALA A 115 13.54 -19.76 -3.64
C ALA A 115 12.28 -19.00 -3.19
N LEU A 116 11.40 -18.62 -4.12
CA LEU A 116 10.17 -17.89 -3.80
C LEU A 116 9.21 -18.76 -2.97
N ARG A 117 8.58 -18.11 -1.99
CA ARG A 117 7.61 -18.72 -1.08
C ARG A 117 6.25 -18.00 -1.09
N CYS A 118 6.10 -16.98 -1.92
CA CYS A 118 4.78 -16.42 -2.23
C CYS A 118 3.96 -17.43 -3.04
N PRO A 119 2.62 -17.42 -2.92
CA PRO A 119 1.77 -18.35 -3.67
C PRO A 119 1.89 -18.12 -5.18
N PRO A 120 1.65 -19.16 -5.99
CA PRO A 120 1.53 -18.99 -7.42
C PRO A 120 0.27 -18.20 -7.77
N GLU A 121 0.42 -17.14 -8.55
CA GLU A 121 -0.71 -16.35 -9.06
C GLU A 121 -0.50 -15.97 -10.53
N LEU A 122 -1.60 -15.71 -11.25
CA LEU A 122 -1.55 -15.06 -12.55
C LEU A 122 -1.36 -13.55 -12.38
N PRO A 123 -0.79 -12.84 -13.37
CA PRO A 123 -0.67 -11.38 -13.35
C PRO A 123 -1.99 -10.67 -13.01
N VAL A 124 -1.85 -9.51 -12.36
CA VAL A 124 -2.99 -8.61 -12.07
C VAL A 124 -3.38 -7.82 -13.31
N ASP A 125 -2.40 -7.41 -14.14
CA ASP A 125 -2.69 -6.79 -15.43
C ASP A 125 -3.41 -7.78 -16.35
N GLU A 126 -4.53 -7.34 -16.92
CA GLU A 126 -5.41 -8.18 -17.71
C GLU A 126 -4.76 -8.63 -19.02
N ASP A 127 -3.92 -7.79 -19.65
CA ASP A 127 -3.26 -8.14 -20.90
C ASP A 127 -2.14 -9.14 -20.64
N ALA A 128 -1.30 -8.91 -19.63
CA ALA A 128 -0.26 -9.84 -19.19
C ALA A 128 -0.87 -11.20 -18.78
N ARG A 129 -2.01 -11.18 -18.07
CA ARG A 129 -2.78 -12.38 -17.74
C ARG A 129 -3.27 -13.09 -18.99
N ARG A 130 -3.86 -12.36 -19.93
CA ARG A 130 -4.40 -12.93 -21.19
C ARG A 130 -3.31 -13.59 -22.01
N VAL A 131 -2.15 -12.95 -22.16
CA VAL A 131 -0.98 -13.50 -22.87
C VAL A 131 -0.59 -14.86 -22.30
N ARG A 132 -0.53 -14.99 -20.97
CA ARG A 132 -0.17 -16.26 -20.32
C ARG A 132 -1.21 -17.36 -20.49
N ILE A 133 -2.50 -17.02 -20.32
CA ILE A 133 -3.59 -17.98 -20.50
C ILE A 133 -3.60 -18.51 -21.94
N LEU A 134 -3.44 -17.63 -22.93
CA LEU A 134 -3.37 -18.03 -24.35
C LEU A 134 -2.14 -18.90 -24.67
N ALA A 135 -1.03 -18.70 -23.96
CA ALA A 135 0.15 -19.53 -24.06
C ALA A 135 0.05 -20.86 -23.27
N GLY A 136 -1.06 -21.11 -22.57
CA GLY A 136 -1.24 -22.31 -21.74
C GLY A 136 -0.40 -22.30 -20.45
N ILE A 137 0.10 -21.13 -20.03
CA ILE A 137 0.97 -20.99 -18.85
C ILE A 137 0.12 -20.61 -17.63
N GLY A 138 0.15 -21.47 -16.61
CA GLY A 138 -0.60 -21.29 -15.36
C GLY A 138 -0.04 -20.22 -14.41
N PRO A 139 -0.60 -20.13 -13.19
CA PRO A 139 -0.07 -19.26 -12.14
C PRO A 139 1.31 -19.73 -11.66
N GLU A 140 2.21 -18.78 -11.39
CA GLU A 140 3.57 -19.03 -10.90
C GLU A 140 3.94 -18.04 -9.78
N PRO A 141 4.83 -18.39 -8.83
CA PRO A 141 5.24 -17.46 -7.78
C PRO A 141 5.88 -16.18 -8.31
N ILE A 142 6.62 -16.25 -9.43
CA ILE A 142 7.30 -15.10 -10.01
C ILE A 142 6.32 -14.05 -10.59
N THR A 143 5.12 -14.45 -10.99
CA THR A 143 4.08 -13.54 -11.52
C THR A 143 3.15 -12.97 -10.46
N MET A 144 3.25 -13.46 -9.22
CA MET A 144 2.51 -12.95 -8.09
C MET A 144 2.94 -11.51 -7.78
N ASN A 145 1.99 -10.63 -7.44
CA ASN A 145 2.21 -9.18 -7.32
C ASN A 145 3.25 -8.73 -6.28
N CYS A 146 3.63 -9.60 -5.35
CA CYS A 146 4.65 -9.35 -4.34
C CYS A 146 5.99 -9.99 -4.69
N SER A 147 6.14 -10.67 -5.83
CA SER A 147 7.36 -11.44 -6.13
C SER A 147 8.61 -10.56 -6.10
N GLY A 148 8.54 -9.32 -6.59
CA GLY A 148 9.62 -8.32 -6.47
C GLY A 148 10.09 -8.06 -5.04
N LYS A 149 9.14 -7.87 -4.11
CA LYS A 149 9.43 -7.73 -2.66
C LYS A 149 10.02 -9.02 -2.09
N HIS A 150 9.52 -10.19 -2.48
CA HIS A 150 10.06 -11.48 -2.00
C HIS A 150 11.49 -11.71 -2.51
N SER A 151 11.78 -11.36 -3.77
CA SER A 151 13.14 -11.39 -4.32
C SER A 151 14.08 -10.49 -3.50
N ALA A 152 13.63 -9.28 -3.13
CA ALA A 152 14.42 -8.38 -2.30
C ALA A 152 14.63 -8.92 -0.86
N MET A 153 13.60 -9.55 -0.27
CA MET A 153 13.71 -10.21 1.03
C MET A 153 14.76 -11.33 1.00
N LEU A 154 14.75 -12.15 -0.07
CA LEU A 154 15.72 -13.21 -0.28
C LEU A 154 17.14 -12.67 -0.50
N ALA A 155 17.30 -11.64 -1.33
CA ALA A 155 18.59 -10.97 -1.54
C ALA A 155 19.14 -10.38 -0.23
N THR A 156 18.28 -9.79 0.60
CA THR A 156 18.65 -9.32 1.94
C THR A 156 19.12 -10.46 2.83
N CYS A 157 18.41 -11.60 2.82
CA CYS A 157 18.84 -12.77 3.60
C CYS A 157 20.22 -13.26 3.16
N VAL A 158 20.51 -13.30 1.87
CA VAL A 158 21.84 -13.66 1.36
C VAL A 158 22.90 -12.66 1.83
N ALA A 159 22.65 -11.36 1.67
CA ALA A 159 23.59 -10.30 2.07
C ALA A 159 23.88 -10.30 3.58
N ALA A 160 22.87 -10.59 4.41
CA ALA A 160 22.98 -10.62 5.87
C ALA A 160 23.41 -12.00 6.44
N GLY A 161 23.59 -13.02 5.59
CA GLY A 161 23.90 -14.38 6.03
C GLY A 161 22.75 -15.08 6.77
N TRP A 162 21.50 -14.70 6.50
CA TRP A 162 20.30 -15.27 7.11
C TRP A 162 19.68 -16.41 6.28
N PRO A 163 18.94 -17.35 6.90
CA PRO A 163 18.33 -18.48 6.19
C PRO A 163 17.30 -18.05 5.13
N THR A 164 17.55 -18.37 3.86
CA THR A 164 16.62 -18.05 2.77
C THR A 164 15.38 -18.95 2.75
N GLN A 165 15.37 -20.08 3.44
CA GLN A 165 14.26 -21.03 3.43
C GLN A 165 13.12 -20.63 4.37
N THR A 166 13.42 -19.86 5.41
CA THR A 166 12.49 -19.52 6.49
C THR A 166 12.23 -18.02 6.62
N TYR A 167 12.56 -17.22 5.60
CA TYR A 167 12.44 -15.75 5.62
C TYR A 167 11.02 -15.23 5.88
N LEU A 168 9.98 -16.06 5.79
CA LEU A 168 8.59 -15.73 6.12
C LEU A 168 8.20 -16.03 7.58
N ASP A 169 9.03 -16.76 8.35
CA ASP A 169 8.75 -17.01 9.78
C ASP A 169 8.77 -15.66 10.52
N PRO A 170 7.72 -15.31 11.31
CA PRO A 170 7.70 -14.08 12.10
C PRO A 170 8.90 -13.89 13.05
N ARG A 171 9.58 -14.97 13.43
CA ARG A 171 10.79 -14.96 14.27
C ARG A 171 12.08 -14.86 13.47
N HIS A 172 12.02 -14.92 12.14
CA HIS A 172 13.18 -14.78 11.28
C HIS A 172 13.80 -13.38 11.46
N PRO A 173 15.15 -13.24 11.50
CA PRO A 173 15.81 -11.95 11.71
C PRO A 173 15.33 -10.84 10.77
N LEU A 174 15.10 -11.18 9.49
CA LEU A 174 14.48 -10.26 8.51
C LEU A 174 13.13 -9.70 8.99
N GLN A 175 12.23 -10.56 9.47
CA GLN A 175 10.88 -10.14 9.84
C GLN A 175 10.86 -9.33 11.14
N VAL A 176 11.78 -9.64 12.06
CA VAL A 176 12.03 -8.82 13.25
C VAL A 176 12.54 -7.43 12.86
N ALA A 177 13.56 -7.36 12.00
CA ALA A 177 14.10 -6.08 11.52
C ALA A 177 13.06 -5.24 10.76
N ILE A 178 12.21 -5.90 9.96
CA ILE A 178 11.09 -5.24 9.30
C ILE A 178 10.10 -4.69 10.33
N LYS A 179 9.68 -5.49 11.31
CA LYS A 179 8.74 -5.04 12.35
C LYS A 179 9.29 -3.82 13.07
N ASP A 180 10.55 -3.87 13.50
CA ASP A 180 11.20 -2.78 14.23
C ASP A 180 11.27 -1.50 13.39
N THR A 181 11.60 -1.62 12.10
CA THR A 181 11.62 -0.47 11.18
C THR A 181 10.23 0.11 10.93
N VAL A 182 9.20 -0.73 10.85
CA VAL A 182 7.80 -0.25 10.73
C VAL A 182 7.39 0.51 11.99
N GLU A 183 7.71 0.01 13.18
CA GLU A 183 7.38 0.71 14.44
C GLU A 183 8.13 2.04 14.58
N GLU A 184 9.41 2.07 14.19
CA GLU A 184 10.23 3.27 14.19
C GLU A 184 9.62 4.35 13.29
N LEU A 185 9.37 4.03 12.02
CA LEU A 185 8.88 5.00 11.03
C LEU A 185 7.43 5.42 11.31
N ALA A 186 6.59 4.48 11.76
CA ALA A 186 5.21 4.79 12.14
C ALA A 186 5.13 5.56 13.48
N GLY A 187 6.19 5.54 14.30
CA GLY A 187 6.20 6.16 15.62
C GLY A 187 5.21 5.51 16.60
N GLU A 188 4.86 4.23 16.40
CA GLU A 188 3.94 3.49 17.26
C GLU A 188 4.25 1.98 17.25
N LYS A 189 3.74 1.25 18.24
CA LYS A 189 3.88 -0.20 18.30
C LYS A 189 2.89 -0.88 17.38
N ILE A 190 3.32 -2.00 16.78
CA ILE A 190 2.41 -2.85 16.01
C ILE A 190 1.34 -3.41 16.96
N ALA A 191 0.08 -3.06 16.70
CA ALA A 191 -1.04 -3.48 17.53
C ALA A 191 -1.37 -4.97 17.36
N HIS A 192 -1.16 -5.50 16.15
CA HIS A 192 -1.42 -6.90 15.84
C HIS A 192 -0.60 -7.36 14.63
N SER A 193 -0.18 -8.62 14.62
CA SER A 193 0.51 -9.25 13.50
C SER A 193 -0.33 -10.37 12.91
N GLY A 194 -0.49 -10.36 11.59
CA GLY A 194 -1.16 -11.41 10.82
C GLY A 194 -0.27 -11.99 9.73
N VAL A 195 -0.88 -12.75 8.82
CA VAL A 195 -0.23 -13.29 7.62
C VAL A 195 -0.90 -12.67 6.40
N ASP A 196 -0.12 -12.03 5.53
CA ASP A 196 -0.60 -11.45 4.29
C ASP A 196 -0.90 -12.54 3.24
N GLY A 197 -1.64 -12.20 2.19
CA GLY A 197 -1.93 -13.12 1.07
C GLY A 197 -0.65 -13.64 0.38
N CYS A 198 0.46 -12.92 0.51
CA CYS A 198 1.77 -13.36 0.04
C CYS A 198 2.51 -14.34 0.95
N GLY A 199 1.96 -14.64 2.14
CA GLY A 199 2.56 -15.50 3.16
C GLY A 199 3.53 -14.78 4.10
N ALA A 200 3.87 -13.51 3.86
CA ALA A 200 4.73 -12.73 4.75
C ALA A 200 3.95 -12.18 5.97
N PRO A 201 4.64 -11.91 7.09
CA PRO A 201 4.06 -11.18 8.21
C PRO A 201 3.44 -9.84 7.80
N LEU A 202 2.30 -9.54 8.42
CA LEU A 202 1.50 -8.35 8.16
C LEU A 202 1.31 -7.58 9.47
N PHE A 203 1.66 -6.30 9.48
CA PHE A 203 1.69 -5.50 10.71
C PHE A 203 0.58 -4.46 10.72
N ALA A 204 -0.29 -4.53 11.74
CA ALA A 204 -1.38 -3.59 11.95
C ALA A 204 -0.91 -2.33 12.67
N LEU A 205 -1.32 -1.18 12.15
CA LEU A 205 -0.98 0.16 12.62
C LEU A 205 -2.11 1.13 12.26
N SER A 206 -2.17 2.27 12.92
CA SER A 206 -3.17 3.32 12.71
C SER A 206 -2.97 4.03 11.37
N LEU A 207 -4.01 4.66 10.82
CA LEU A 207 -3.83 5.52 9.63
C LEU A 207 -2.87 6.68 9.92
N THR A 208 -2.89 7.19 11.15
CA THR A 208 -1.97 8.23 11.60
C THR A 208 -0.52 7.73 11.57
N GLY A 209 -0.26 6.52 12.07
CA GLY A 209 1.05 5.88 12.00
C GLY A 209 1.50 5.64 10.56
N LEU A 210 0.58 5.24 9.67
CA LEU A 210 0.88 5.06 8.25
C LEU A 210 1.28 6.39 7.58
N ALA A 211 0.50 7.46 7.81
CA ALA A 211 0.82 8.79 7.27
C ALA A 211 2.17 9.29 7.80
N ARG A 212 2.44 9.11 9.10
CA ARG A 212 3.71 9.48 9.75
C ARG A 212 4.89 8.74 9.14
N ALA A 213 4.76 7.45 8.84
CA ALA A 213 5.82 6.69 8.19
C ALA A 213 6.17 7.24 6.80
N PHE A 214 5.16 7.59 5.99
CA PHE A 214 5.39 8.19 4.67
C PHE A 214 6.03 9.57 4.77
N GLN A 215 5.57 10.39 5.73
CA GLN A 215 6.17 11.69 6.05
C GLN A 215 7.64 11.54 6.46
N ALA A 216 7.94 10.62 7.38
CA ALA A 216 9.30 10.36 7.87
C ALA A 216 10.24 9.94 6.73
N MET A 217 9.76 9.12 5.79
CA MET A 217 10.56 8.69 4.65
C MET A 217 10.91 9.84 3.70
N VAL A 218 9.96 10.75 3.43
CA VAL A 218 10.21 11.92 2.57
C VAL A 218 11.11 12.94 3.26
N ALA A 219 10.98 13.11 4.58
CA ALA A 219 11.80 14.02 5.37
C ALA A 219 13.23 13.47 5.66
N ALA A 220 13.51 12.21 5.31
CA ALA A 220 14.78 11.57 5.64
C ALA A 220 15.97 12.24 4.93
N PRO A 221 17.16 12.27 5.56
CA PRO A 221 18.34 12.88 4.97
C PRO A 221 18.70 12.28 3.60
N ALA A 222 19.19 13.11 2.68
CA ALA A 222 19.63 12.65 1.36
C ALA A 222 20.67 11.51 1.48
N GLY A 223 20.47 10.45 0.70
CA GLY A 223 21.33 9.26 0.72
C GLY A 223 20.99 8.22 1.80
N SER A 224 20.11 8.54 2.74
CA SER A 224 19.55 7.54 3.67
C SER A 224 18.78 6.42 2.92
N PRO A 225 18.64 5.23 3.51
CA PRO A 225 17.80 4.16 2.97
C PRO A 225 16.40 4.62 2.56
N GLU A 226 15.75 5.42 3.40
CA GLU A 226 14.41 5.95 3.18
C GLU A 226 14.37 6.88 1.97
N ALA A 227 15.31 7.85 1.91
CA ALA A 227 15.40 8.79 0.79
C ALA A 227 15.71 8.08 -0.54
N ARG A 228 16.54 7.02 -0.51
CA ARG A 228 16.80 6.18 -1.69
C ARG A 228 15.54 5.49 -2.19
N ILE A 229 14.71 4.96 -1.29
CA ILE A 229 13.44 4.32 -1.64
C ILE A 229 12.46 5.33 -2.21
N VAL A 230 12.33 6.50 -1.57
CA VAL A 230 11.49 7.59 -2.07
C VAL A 230 11.88 7.96 -3.50
N ALA A 231 13.18 8.19 -3.75
CA ALA A 231 13.69 8.53 -5.06
C ALA A 231 13.43 7.42 -6.10
N ALA A 232 13.67 6.14 -5.75
CA ALA A 232 13.42 5.02 -6.64
C ALA A 232 11.93 4.89 -7.02
N VAL A 233 11.03 5.02 -6.04
CA VAL A 233 9.57 4.96 -6.28
C VAL A 233 9.08 6.13 -7.13
N GLN A 234 9.60 7.34 -6.90
CA GLN A 234 9.28 8.53 -7.69
C GLN A 234 9.78 8.41 -9.14
N ALA A 235 10.98 7.87 -9.34
CA ALA A 235 11.57 7.70 -10.67
C ALA A 235 10.96 6.52 -11.46
N HIS A 236 10.56 5.45 -10.77
CA HIS A 236 10.09 4.21 -11.38
C HIS A 236 8.74 3.73 -10.82
N PRO A 237 7.68 4.57 -10.81
CA PRO A 237 6.41 4.20 -10.19
C PRO A 237 5.77 2.97 -10.86
N ALA A 238 5.97 2.80 -12.16
CA ALA A 238 5.51 1.63 -12.89
C ALA A 238 6.06 0.31 -12.31
N PHE A 239 7.30 0.26 -11.80
CA PHE A 239 7.87 -0.93 -11.17
C PHE A 239 7.22 -1.28 -9.82
N THR A 240 6.55 -0.33 -9.18
CA THR A 240 5.91 -0.53 -7.87
C THR A 240 4.51 -1.14 -7.98
N SER A 241 3.77 -0.82 -9.04
CA SER A 241 2.35 -1.19 -9.19
C SER A 241 1.96 -1.67 -10.58
N GLY A 242 2.61 -1.19 -11.62
CA GLY A 242 2.27 -1.44 -13.03
C GLY A 242 1.81 -0.19 -13.77
N THR A 243 1.81 -0.28 -15.11
CA THR A 243 1.67 0.86 -16.02
C THR A 243 0.29 1.52 -16.03
N LYS A 244 -0.75 0.80 -15.59
CA LYS A 244 -2.16 1.24 -15.66
C LYS A 244 -2.78 1.60 -14.31
N ARG A 245 -2.01 1.53 -13.22
CA ARG A 245 -2.52 1.76 -11.86
C ARG A 245 -2.61 3.25 -11.55
N ASP A 246 -3.65 3.64 -10.82
CA ASP A 246 -3.89 5.05 -10.48
C ASP A 246 -2.72 5.67 -9.70
N GLU A 247 -2.12 4.91 -8.78
CA GLU A 247 -1.00 5.40 -7.98
C GLU A 247 0.26 5.65 -8.83
N ALA A 248 0.49 4.86 -9.88
CA ALA A 248 1.65 5.05 -10.75
C ALA A 248 1.52 6.35 -11.57
N ALA A 249 0.33 6.59 -12.13
CA ALA A 249 0.04 7.81 -12.85
C ALA A 249 0.15 9.04 -11.92
N LEU A 250 -0.35 8.93 -10.68
CA LEU A 250 -0.33 10.02 -9.72
C LEU A 250 1.09 10.41 -9.29
N ILE A 251 1.94 9.41 -8.99
CA ILE A 251 3.35 9.62 -8.63
C ILE A 251 4.10 10.24 -9.82
N ALA A 252 3.93 9.71 -11.03
CA ALA A 252 4.61 10.21 -12.22
C ALA A 252 4.24 11.67 -12.55
N ALA A 253 2.98 12.06 -12.31
CA ALA A 253 2.47 13.39 -12.66
C ALA A 253 2.70 14.45 -11.57
N THR A 254 3.12 14.07 -10.37
CA THR A 254 3.20 14.96 -9.21
C THR A 254 4.62 14.98 -8.66
N PRO A 255 5.48 15.94 -9.08
CA PRO A 255 6.86 16.02 -8.63
C PRO A 255 6.97 16.04 -7.09
N GLY A 256 7.82 15.19 -6.55
CA GLY A 256 8.05 15.08 -5.11
C GLY A 256 6.97 14.32 -4.33
N LEU A 257 5.91 13.82 -4.98
CA LEU A 257 4.92 12.95 -4.34
C LEU A 257 5.47 11.53 -4.22
N PHE A 258 5.55 11.03 -2.99
CA PHE A 258 5.81 9.63 -2.68
C PHE A 258 4.50 8.95 -2.29
N GLY A 259 4.25 7.73 -2.77
CA GLY A 259 2.96 7.09 -2.50
C GLY A 259 2.95 5.58 -2.69
N LYS A 260 2.02 4.91 -2.02
CA LYS A 260 1.81 3.47 -2.18
C LYS A 260 0.37 3.06 -1.89
N GLY A 261 -0.29 2.52 -2.92
CA GLY A 261 -1.57 1.84 -2.77
C GLY A 261 -1.45 0.51 -2.02
N GLY A 262 -2.48 0.22 -1.21
CA GLY A 262 -2.66 -1.01 -0.45
C GLY A 262 -3.92 -1.77 -0.88
N ALA A 263 -3.92 -3.08 -0.64
CA ALA A 263 -5.15 -3.88 -0.74
C ALA A 263 -6.17 -3.41 0.32
N GLU A 264 -7.41 -3.90 0.23
CA GLU A 264 -8.48 -3.53 1.17
C GLU A 264 -8.68 -2.01 1.30
N GLY A 265 -8.56 -1.27 0.20
CA GLY A 265 -8.91 0.16 0.15
C GLY A 265 -7.94 1.08 0.89
N CYS A 266 -6.71 0.66 1.16
CA CYS A 266 -5.68 1.50 1.79
C CYS A 266 -4.91 2.34 0.75
N TYR A 267 -4.54 3.56 1.11
CA TYR A 267 -3.60 4.38 0.34
C TYR A 267 -2.88 5.36 1.25
N ALA A 268 -1.57 5.52 1.09
CA ALA A 268 -0.83 6.61 1.70
C ALA A 268 0.04 7.35 0.68
N VAL A 269 0.17 8.65 0.87
CA VAL A 269 1.08 9.54 0.13
C VAL A 269 1.76 10.54 1.06
N ALA A 270 2.94 11.01 0.69
CA ALA A 270 3.59 12.17 1.29
C ALA A 270 4.12 13.10 0.20
N LEU A 271 4.09 14.39 0.49
CA LEU A 271 4.52 15.48 -0.39
C LEU A 271 5.91 15.96 0.02
N ALA A 272 6.64 16.56 -0.91
CA ALA A 272 7.98 17.10 -0.69
C ALA A 272 8.03 18.20 0.39
N ASP A 273 6.91 18.85 0.70
CA ASP A 273 6.81 19.85 1.77
C ASP A 273 6.57 19.24 3.16
N GLY A 274 6.53 17.91 3.27
CA GLY A 274 6.35 17.19 4.51
C GLY A 274 4.90 16.86 4.85
N ARG A 275 3.90 17.32 4.09
CA ARG A 275 2.51 16.90 4.33
C ARG A 275 2.31 15.44 3.94
N ALA A 276 1.45 14.72 4.66
CA ALA A 276 1.14 13.33 4.36
C ALA A 276 -0.34 13.00 4.50
N ILE A 277 -0.82 12.04 3.72
CA ILE A 277 -2.21 11.58 3.69
C ILE A 277 -2.21 10.06 3.86
N ALA A 278 -3.12 9.54 4.67
CA ALA A 278 -3.48 8.13 4.65
C ALA A 278 -5.00 7.95 4.65
N LEU A 279 -5.50 6.96 3.93
CA LEU A 279 -6.92 6.62 3.87
C LEU A 279 -7.15 5.11 3.92
N LYS A 280 -8.34 4.74 4.41
CA LYS A 280 -8.93 3.39 4.36
C LYS A 280 -10.38 3.50 3.94
N ILE A 281 -10.75 2.85 2.85
CA ILE A 281 -12.16 2.60 2.51
C ILE A 281 -12.62 1.35 3.26
N GLU A 282 -13.68 1.44 4.05
CA GLU A 282 -14.16 0.39 4.98
C GLU A 282 -14.35 -0.95 4.27
N ASP A 283 -15.13 -0.96 3.17
CA ASP A 283 -15.46 -2.15 2.37
C ASP A 283 -14.32 -2.68 1.49
N GLY A 284 -13.16 -2.03 1.54
CA GLY A 284 -11.96 -2.40 0.78
C GLY A 284 -12.02 -2.03 -0.71
N ALA A 285 -13.04 -1.29 -1.16
CA ALA A 285 -13.25 -1.00 -2.57
C ALA A 285 -12.11 -0.16 -3.18
N GLN A 286 -11.48 -0.72 -4.21
CA GLN A 286 -10.39 -0.05 -4.94
C GLN A 286 -10.87 1.14 -5.77
N ARG A 287 -12.13 1.13 -6.23
CA ARG A 287 -12.70 2.18 -7.11
C ARG A 287 -12.90 3.53 -6.42
N ALA A 288 -13.03 3.55 -5.10
CA ALA A 288 -13.21 4.79 -4.32
C ALA A 288 -11.87 5.47 -3.99
N ARG A 289 -10.81 4.68 -3.83
CA ARG A 289 -9.47 5.12 -3.43
C ARG A 289 -8.90 6.29 -4.26
N PRO A 290 -8.84 6.23 -5.60
CA PRO A 290 -8.24 7.33 -6.39
C PRO A 290 -9.04 8.63 -6.29
N VAL A 291 -10.37 8.52 -6.24
CA VAL A 291 -11.29 9.66 -6.13
C VAL A 291 -11.14 10.37 -4.79
N VAL A 292 -11.08 9.61 -3.70
CA VAL A 292 -10.85 10.16 -2.34
C VAL A 292 -9.44 10.78 -2.23
N MET A 293 -8.40 10.11 -2.75
CA MET A 293 -7.03 10.63 -2.72
C MET A 293 -6.91 11.94 -3.52
N SER A 294 -7.48 12.00 -4.72
CA SER A 294 -7.48 13.21 -5.55
C SER A 294 -8.17 14.38 -4.83
N ALA A 295 -9.32 14.16 -4.19
CA ALA A 295 -10.01 15.19 -3.43
C ALA A 295 -9.16 15.73 -2.26
N LEU A 296 -8.45 14.86 -1.54
CA LEU A 296 -7.53 15.25 -0.46
C LEU A 296 -6.33 16.05 -1.00
N LEU A 297 -5.75 15.65 -2.13
CA LEU A 297 -4.67 16.41 -2.78
C LEU A 297 -5.14 17.80 -3.23
N ARG A 298 -6.35 17.91 -3.81
CA ARG A 298 -6.96 19.20 -4.17
C ARG A 298 -7.18 20.09 -2.96
N ARG A 299 -7.63 19.52 -1.84
CA ARG A 299 -7.77 20.23 -0.55
C ARG A 299 -6.44 20.81 -0.07
N LEU A 300 -5.34 20.12 -0.36
CA LEU A 300 -3.97 20.57 -0.06
C LEU A 300 -3.38 21.54 -1.12
N GLY A 301 -4.16 21.93 -2.13
CA GLY A 301 -3.72 22.80 -3.21
C GLY A 301 -2.83 22.11 -4.26
N VAL A 302 -2.73 20.77 -4.22
CA VAL A 302 -2.01 19.98 -5.23
C VAL A 302 -2.97 19.66 -6.36
N THR A 303 -2.73 20.25 -7.53
CA THR A 303 -3.52 20.01 -8.74
C THR A 303 -2.61 19.82 -9.96
N ASN A 304 -3.00 18.90 -10.83
CA ASN A 304 -2.42 18.65 -12.15
C ASN A 304 -3.44 17.83 -12.98
N PRO A 305 -3.23 17.61 -14.28
CA PRO A 305 -4.18 16.89 -15.11
C PRO A 305 -4.56 15.49 -14.61
N VAL A 306 -3.62 14.76 -13.96
CA VAL A 306 -3.90 13.43 -13.41
C VAL A 306 -4.72 13.51 -12.14
N VAL A 307 -4.42 14.45 -11.24
CA VAL A 307 -5.24 14.71 -10.04
C VAL A 307 -6.67 15.02 -10.47
N GLU A 308 -6.87 15.94 -11.42
CA GLU A 308 -8.21 16.30 -11.90
C GLU A 308 -8.91 15.12 -12.60
N ALA A 309 -8.19 14.34 -13.41
CA ALA A 309 -8.75 13.15 -14.07
C ALA A 309 -9.15 12.05 -13.07
N GLN A 310 -8.47 11.94 -11.93
CA GLN A 310 -8.79 10.98 -10.87
C GLN A 310 -9.85 11.50 -9.89
N ALA A 311 -10.23 12.78 -9.94
CA ALA A 311 -11.23 13.38 -9.04
C ALA A 311 -12.64 12.82 -9.24
N ALA A 312 -12.90 12.21 -10.40
CA ALA A 312 -14.13 11.48 -10.68
C ALA A 312 -13.85 10.28 -11.59
N THR A 313 -14.51 9.14 -11.35
CA THR A 313 -14.48 7.99 -12.28
C THR A 313 -15.77 7.95 -13.08
N VAL A 314 -15.71 8.21 -14.39
CA VAL A 314 -16.89 8.21 -15.26
C VAL A 314 -17.49 6.82 -15.39
N LEU A 315 -18.76 6.69 -15.05
CA LEU A 315 -19.54 5.48 -15.25
C LEU A 315 -20.18 5.50 -16.63
N HIS A 316 -20.02 4.42 -17.38
CA HIS A 316 -20.65 4.26 -18.68
C HIS A 316 -21.83 3.28 -18.63
N GLY A 317 -22.82 3.50 -19.48
CA GLY A 317 -23.95 2.59 -19.72
C GLY A 317 -24.26 2.58 -21.21
N GLY A 318 -24.20 1.42 -21.86
CA GLY A 318 -24.34 1.34 -23.32
C GLY A 318 -23.27 2.12 -24.10
N GLY A 319 -22.09 2.34 -23.51
CA GLY A 319 -20.98 3.08 -24.12
C GLY A 319 -21.04 4.60 -23.95
N VAL A 320 -22.09 5.16 -23.33
CA VAL A 320 -22.18 6.60 -23.04
C VAL A 320 -21.99 6.90 -21.55
N PRO A 321 -21.43 8.05 -21.18
CA PRO A 321 -21.39 8.49 -19.78
C PRO A 321 -22.80 8.61 -19.19
N VAL A 322 -23.03 7.94 -18.06
CA VAL A 322 -24.31 7.95 -17.34
C VAL A 322 -24.16 8.34 -15.87
N GLY A 323 -22.95 8.61 -15.40
CA GLY A 323 -22.70 8.89 -14.00
C GLY A 323 -21.24 8.95 -13.65
N GLU A 324 -20.94 8.96 -12.36
CA GLU A 324 -19.59 9.05 -11.83
C GLU A 324 -19.46 8.42 -10.45
N ILE A 325 -18.23 8.09 -10.09
CA ILE A 325 -17.80 7.95 -8.69
C ILE A 325 -17.16 9.27 -8.29
N ARG A 326 -17.63 9.89 -7.22
CA ARG A 326 -17.15 11.20 -6.74
C ARG A 326 -16.88 11.17 -5.23
N ALA A 327 -15.93 11.99 -4.78
CA ALA A 327 -15.65 12.17 -3.37
C ALA A 327 -16.74 13.03 -2.72
N VAL A 328 -17.03 12.79 -1.44
CA VAL A 328 -17.94 13.59 -0.63
C VAL A 328 -17.37 13.78 0.78
N GLY A 329 -17.68 14.91 1.40
CA GLY A 329 -17.25 15.22 2.77
C GLY A 329 -15.80 15.66 2.94
N ILE A 330 -15.03 15.80 1.85
CA ILE A 330 -13.59 16.14 1.84
C ILE A 330 -13.37 17.62 1.49
#